data_AF-A0A840N883-F1
#
_entry.id   AF-A0A840N883-F1
#
_cell.length_a   1.000
_cell.length_b   1.000
_cell.length_c   1.000
_cell.angle_alpha   90.00
_cell.angle_beta   90.00
_cell.angle_gamma   90.00
#
_symmetry.space_group_name_H-M   'P 1'
#
loop_
_entity.id
_entity.type
_entity.pdbx_description
1 polymer ?
#
loop_
_entity_poly.entity_id
_entity_poly.type
_entity_poly.pdbx_seq_one_letter_code
_entity_poly.pdbx_strand_id
1 'polypeptide(L)'
;MRFSMRPLATHTMYRYIDAMRKDIKVSCQKRLSRIEGQVRGLSKMVDEDRYCIDIVTQISAVRAALRRVEEEVLRDHVSHCVEHAISSGNKTDRRAKIAELMAVIGRSDR
;
A
#
# COMPACT_ATOMS: atom_id res chain seq x y z
N MET A 1 6.26 -18.25 12.82
CA MET A 1 6.62 -16.83 13.03
C MET A 1 5.36 -15.98 12.97
N ARG A 2 4.85 -15.52 14.11
CA ARG A 2 3.73 -14.56 14.15
C ARG A 2 4.33 -13.17 13.95
N PHE A 3 4.10 -12.54 12.81
CA PHE A 3 4.35 -11.11 12.67
C PHE A 3 3.47 -10.39 13.70
N SER A 4 4.10 -9.90 14.78
CA SER A 4 3.46 -9.01 15.74
C SER A 4 3.15 -7.71 15.00
N MET A 5 1.93 -7.59 14.45
CA MET A 5 1.38 -6.31 14.05
C MET A 5 1.15 -5.51 15.34
N ARG A 6 2.19 -4.80 15.79
CA ARG A 6 1.99 -3.68 16.70
C ARG A 6 0.94 -2.78 16.06
N PRO A 7 -0.14 -2.38 16.75
CA PRO A 7 -1.04 -1.39 16.21
C PRO A 7 -0.19 -0.17 15.91
N LEU A 8 -0.19 0.30 14.65
CA LEU A 8 0.41 1.57 14.32
C LEU A 8 -0.33 2.61 15.15
N ALA A 9 0.32 3.05 16.22
CA ALA A 9 -0.15 4.13 17.05
C ALA A 9 -0.37 5.32 16.11
N THR A 10 -1.65 5.61 15.92
CA THR A 10 -2.26 6.86 15.45
C THR A 10 -1.36 8.06 15.77
N HIS A 11 -0.54 8.49 14.81
CA HIS A 11 0.10 9.80 14.89
C HIS A 11 -0.95 10.84 14.48
N THR A 12 -1.52 11.47 15.51
CA THR A 12 -2.19 12.78 15.58
C THR A 12 -1.66 13.76 14.51
N MET A 13 -2.49 14.45 13.71
CA MET A 13 -3.16 15.70 14.13
C MET A 13 -4.29 16.22 13.20
N TYR A 14 -4.93 15.39 12.37
CA TYR A 14 -6.19 15.76 11.67
C TYR A 14 -7.17 14.59 11.73
N ARG A 15 -8.20 14.73 12.57
CA ARG A 15 -9.30 13.76 12.72
C ARG A 15 -10.20 13.81 11.48
N TYR A 16 -9.86 13.06 10.44
CA TYR A 16 -10.81 12.52 9.45
C TYR A 16 -10.10 11.36 8.74
N ILE A 17 -10.00 10.21 9.43
CA ILE A 17 -9.61 8.95 8.80
C ILE A 17 -10.87 8.46 8.10
N ASP A 18 -11.07 8.86 6.84
CA ASP A 18 -12.01 8.17 5.97
C ASP A 18 -11.49 6.75 5.81
N ALA A 19 -12.27 5.77 6.28
CA ALA A 19 -11.90 4.38 6.13
C ALA A 19 -11.80 4.04 4.64
N MET A 20 -10.72 3.35 4.25
CA MET A 20 -10.54 2.84 2.89
C MET A 20 -11.83 2.20 2.38
N ARG A 21 -12.22 2.52 1.14
CA ARG A 21 -13.47 2.00 0.58
C ARG A 21 -13.51 0.48 0.62
N LYS A 22 -14.72 -0.07 0.83
CA LYS A 22 -14.92 -1.51 1.03
C LYS A 22 -14.51 -2.34 -0.19
N ASP A 23 -14.79 -1.88 -1.40
CA ASP A 23 -14.40 -2.54 -2.65
C ASP A 23 -12.87 -2.56 -2.83
N ILE A 24 -12.20 -1.42 -2.60
CA ILE A 24 -10.74 -1.32 -2.62
C ILE A 24 -10.12 -2.22 -1.56
N LYS A 25 -10.69 -2.25 -0.34
CA LYS A 25 -10.25 -3.15 0.73
C LYS A 25 -10.26 -4.61 0.29
N VAL A 26 -11.37 -5.07 -0.29
CA VAL A 26 -11.52 -6.46 -0.74
C VAL A 26 -10.54 -6.77 -1.87
N SER A 27 -10.37 -5.85 -2.83
CA SER A 27 -9.43 -5.98 -3.93
C SER A 27 -7.98 -6.08 -3.43
N CYS A 28 -7.56 -5.17 -2.55
CA CYS A 28 -6.23 -5.19 -1.93
C CYS A 28 -5.99 -6.48 -1.16
N GLN A 29 -6.95 -6.96 -0.36
CA GLN A 29 -6.83 -8.23 0.36
C GLN A 29 -6.63 -9.43 -0.58
N LYS A 30 -7.37 -9.49 -1.70
CA LYS A 30 -7.20 -10.55 -2.70
C LYS A 30 -5.81 -10.53 -3.35
N ARG A 31 -5.29 -9.34 -3.66
CA ARG A 31 -3.93 -9.18 -4.23
C ARG A 31 -2.85 -9.56 -3.22
N LEU A 32 -2.98 -9.11 -1.98
CA LEU A 32 -2.05 -9.43 -0.90
C LEU A 32 -2.00 -10.93 -0.61
N SER A 33 -3.14 -11.63 -0.63
CA SER A 33 -3.17 -13.10 -0.47
C SER A 33 -2.42 -13.83 -1.59
N ARG A 34 -2.48 -13.34 -2.84
CA ARG A 34 -1.67 -13.88 -3.94
C ARG A 34 -0.18 -13.62 -3.74
N ILE A 35 0.17 -12.41 -3.34
CA ILE A 35 1.56 -12.01 -3.04
C ILE A 35 2.14 -12.87 -1.92
N GLU A 36 1.37 -13.14 -0.87
CA GLU A 36 1.76 -14.05 0.20
C GLU A 36 2.09 -15.45 -0.33
N GLY A 37 1.29 -15.97 -1.26
CA GLY A 37 1.58 -17.22 -1.97
C GLY A 37 2.87 -17.18 -2.78
N GLN A 38 3.14 -16.07 -3.48
CA GLN A 38 4.39 -15.88 -4.22
C GLN A 38 5.60 -15.83 -3.29
N VAL A 39 5.50 -15.15 -2.15
CA VAL A 39 6.57 -15.07 -1.14
C VAL A 39 6.85 -16.44 -0.53
N ARG A 40 5.82 -17.24 -0.23
CA ARG A 40 6.02 -18.65 0.17
C ARG A 40 6.70 -19.46 -0.92
N GLY A 41 6.33 -19.24 -2.18
CA GLY A 41 6.99 -19.85 -3.33
C GLY A 41 8.48 -19.51 -3.38
N LEU A 42 8.83 -18.23 -3.21
CA LEU A 42 10.22 -17.77 -3.14
C LEU A 42 11.01 -18.48 -2.04
N SER A 43 10.44 -18.60 -0.84
CA SER A 43 11.09 -19.32 0.26
C SER A 43 11.41 -20.77 -0.11
N LYS A 44 10.49 -21.45 -0.81
CA LYS A 44 10.69 -22.82 -1.28
C LYS A 44 11.76 -22.89 -2.39
N MET A 45 11.78 -21.93 -3.32
CA MET A 45 12.81 -21.89 -4.37
C MET A 45 14.22 -21.76 -3.78
N VAL A 46 14.37 -20.99 -2.70
CA VAL A 46 15.66 -20.86 -1.98
C VAL A 46 16.03 -22.15 -1.28
N ASP A 47 15.07 -22.78 -0.58
CA ASP A 47 15.28 -24.07 0.13
C ASP A 47 15.65 -25.22 -0.83
N GLU A 48 15.14 -25.18 -2.05
CA GLU A 48 15.42 -26.16 -3.12
C GLU A 48 16.66 -25.82 -3.95
N ASP A 49 17.49 -24.84 -3.54
CA ASP A 49 18.68 -24.38 -4.25
C ASP A 49 18.43 -24.09 -5.75
N ARG A 50 17.26 -23.52 -6.07
CA ARG A 50 16.91 -23.20 -7.46
C ARG A 50 17.83 -22.15 -8.05
N TYR A 51 17.94 -22.18 -9.37
CA TYR A 51 18.78 -21.26 -10.13
C TYR A 51 18.51 -19.80 -9.74
N CYS A 52 19.57 -19.09 -9.38
CA CYS A 52 19.48 -17.74 -8.81
C CYS A 52 18.70 -16.76 -9.68
N ILE A 53 18.79 -16.88 -11.01
CA ILE A 53 18.08 -15.99 -11.95
C ILE A 53 16.57 -16.22 -11.90
N ASP A 54 16.10 -17.46 -11.68
CA ASP A 54 14.68 -17.75 -11.51
C ASP A 54 14.14 -17.09 -10.23
N ILE A 55 14.91 -17.15 -9.14
CA ILE A 55 14.56 -16.51 -7.86
C ILE A 55 14.46 -15.00 -8.04
N VAL A 56 15.46 -14.37 -8.67
CA VAL A 56 15.47 -12.92 -8.96
C VAL A 56 14.28 -12.52 -9.86
N THR A 57 13.92 -13.36 -10.82
CA THR A 57 12.75 -13.15 -11.69
C THR A 57 11.46 -13.17 -10.87
N GLN A 58 11.30 -14.14 -9.96
CA GLN A 58 10.12 -14.20 -9.09
C GLN A 58 10.06 -13.05 -8.08
N ILE A 59 11.20 -12.61 -7.55
CA ILE A 59 11.28 -11.39 -6.70
C ILE A 59 10.77 -10.18 -7.49
N SER A 60 11.17 -10.04 -8.75
CA SER A 60 10.74 -8.94 -9.62
C SER A 60 9.22 -8.98 -9.86
N ALA A 61 8.64 -10.16 -10.01
CA ALA A 61 7.19 -10.34 -10.12
C ALA A 61 6.45 -9.92 -8.83
N VAL A 62 6.98 -10.29 -7.65
CA VAL A 62 6.44 -9.87 -6.36
C VAL A 62 6.50 -8.35 -6.19
N ARG A 63 7.63 -7.72 -6.52
CA ARG A 63 7.78 -6.26 -6.48
C ARG A 63 6.75 -5.56 -7.39
N ALA A 64 6.53 -6.09 -8.60
CA ALA A 64 5.52 -5.54 -9.50
C ALA A 64 4.09 -5.69 -8.95
N ALA A 65 3.78 -6.82 -8.30
CA ALA A 65 2.49 -7.03 -7.66
C ALA A 65 2.26 -6.09 -6.47
N LEU A 66 3.29 -5.83 -5.66
CA LEU A 66 3.24 -4.88 -4.55
C LEU A 66 3.01 -3.44 -5.05
N ARG A 67 3.72 -3.00 -6.10
CA ARG A 67 3.50 -1.68 -6.72
C ARG A 67 2.05 -1.48 -7.15
N ARG A 68 1.41 -2.51 -7.73
CA ARG A 68 -0.01 -2.45 -8.11
C ARG A 68 -0.95 -2.25 -6.91
N VAL A 69 -0.63 -2.85 -5.75
CA VAL A 69 -1.41 -2.66 -4.52
C VAL A 69 -1.23 -1.24 -3.99
N GLU A 70 0.01 -0.76 -3.97
CA GLU A 70 0.35 0.61 -3.56
C GLU A 70 -0.38 1.65 -4.42
N GLU A 71 -0.34 1.52 -5.76
CA GLU A 71 -1.08 2.38 -6.69
C GLU A 71 -2.59 2.40 -6.39
N GLU A 72 -3.17 1.25 -6.04
CA GLU A 72 -4.60 1.13 -5.77
C GLU A 72 -4.99 1.83 -4.46
N VAL A 73 -4.16 1.69 -3.42
CA VAL A 73 -4.34 2.38 -2.13
C VAL A 73 -4.17 3.89 -2.30
N LEU A 74 -3.14 4.32 -3.03
CA LEU A 74 -2.92 5.74 -3.32
C LEU A 74 -4.08 6.35 -4.10
N ARG A 75 -4.57 5.65 -5.14
CA ARG A 75 -5.73 6.11 -5.91
C ARG A 75 -6.95 6.29 -5.03
N ASP A 76 -7.22 5.35 -4.11
CA ASP A 76 -8.32 5.49 -3.17
C ASP A 76 -8.15 6.70 -2.25
N HIS A 77 -6.94 6.91 -1.73
CA HIS A 77 -6.64 8.08 -0.90
C HIS A 77 -6.83 9.40 -1.66
N VAL A 78 -6.35 9.51 -2.91
CA VAL A 78 -6.58 10.71 -3.72
C VAL A 78 -8.06 10.94 -3.98
N SER A 79 -8.79 9.90 -4.40
CA SER A 79 -10.21 10.03 -4.72
C SER A 79 -11.07 10.40 -3.50
N HIS A 80 -10.74 9.92 -2.30
CA HIS A 80 -11.57 10.20 -1.11
C HIS A 80 -11.09 11.42 -0.35
N CYS A 81 -9.81 11.46 0.02
CA CYS A 81 -9.32 12.49 0.92
C CYS A 81 -9.16 13.86 0.25
N VAL A 82 -8.76 13.91 -1.03
CA VAL A 82 -8.59 15.18 -1.74
C VAL A 82 -9.94 15.73 -2.21
N GLU A 83 -10.83 14.88 -2.72
CA GLU A 83 -12.18 15.30 -3.15
C GLU A 83 -13.02 15.84 -1.98
N HIS A 84 -12.97 15.18 -0.82
CA HIS A 84 -13.60 15.69 0.40
C HIS A 84 -12.99 17.03 0.87
N ALA A 85 -11.66 17.19 0.81
CA ALA A 85 -11.00 18.42 1.23
C ALA A 85 -11.21 19.60 0.25
N ILE A 86 -11.47 19.32 -1.03
CA ILE A 86 -11.93 20.32 -1.99
C ILE A 86 -13.37 20.75 -1.66
N SER A 87 -14.24 19.78 -1.37
CA SER A 87 -15.66 20.01 -1.11
C SER A 87 -15.94 20.69 0.24
N SER A 88 -15.09 20.50 1.25
CA SER A 88 -15.28 21.09 2.60
C SER A 88 -15.05 22.61 2.67
N GLY A 89 -14.49 23.22 1.62
CA GLY A 89 -14.22 24.67 1.55
C GLY A 89 -13.08 25.19 2.43
N ASN A 90 -12.51 24.36 3.32
CA ASN A 90 -11.44 24.75 4.23
C ASN A 90 -10.06 24.71 3.52
N LYS A 91 -9.53 25.90 3.19
CA LYS A 91 -8.23 26.03 2.48
C LYS A 91 -7.05 25.41 3.25
N THR A 92 -7.07 25.45 4.58
CA THR A 92 -5.97 24.94 5.43
C THR A 92 -5.97 23.41 5.43
N ASP A 93 -7.14 22.80 5.61
CA ASP A 93 -7.33 21.35 5.57
C ASP A 93 -6.94 20.78 4.20
N ARG A 94 -7.37 21.44 3.12
CA ARG A 94 -6.97 21.07 1.75
C ARG A 94 -5.46 21.11 1.53
N ARG A 95 -4.77 22.16 2.01
CA ARG A 95 -3.31 22.27 1.87
C ARG A 95 -2.61 21.14 2.63
N ALA A 96 -3.08 20.82 3.84
CA ALA A 96 -2.52 19.75 4.67
C ALA A 96 -2.66 18.37 3.99
N LYS A 97 -3.85 18.03 3.48
CA LYS A 97 -4.09 16.74 2.80
C LYS A 97 -3.27 16.58 1.52
N ILE A 98 -3.12 17.64 0.73
CA ILE A 98 -2.25 17.62 -0.46
C ILE A 98 -0.78 17.44 -0.07
N ALA A 99 -0.31 18.10 0.98
CA ALA A 99 1.07 17.96 1.46
C ALA A 99 1.36 16.53 1.95
N GLU A 100 0.42 15.91 2.67
CA GLU A 100 0.50 14.52 3.10
C GLU A 100 0.63 13.57 1.90
N LEU A 101 -0.23 13.72 0.89
CA LEU A 101 -0.18 12.93 -0.33
C LEU A 101 1.17 13.05 -1.05
N MET A 102 1.68 14.27 -1.23
CA MET A 102 2.98 14.51 -1.86
C MET A 102 4.13 13.84 -1.09
N ALA A 103 4.06 13.83 0.25
CA ALA A 103 5.06 13.18 1.08
C ALA A 103 5.05 11.64 0.93
N VAL A 104 3.88 11.03 0.70
CA VAL A 104 3.77 9.59 0.45
C VAL A 104 4.30 9.24 -0.94
N ILE A 105 3.86 9.94 -1.98
CA ILE A 105 4.30 9.71 -3.37
C ILE A 105 5.83 9.81 -3.49
N GLY A 106 6.46 10.80 -2.84
CA GLY A 106 7.91 10.96 -2.87
C GLY A 106 8.73 9.82 -2.22
N ARG A 107 8.09 8.94 -1.43
CA ARG A 107 8.73 7.73 -0.89
C ARG A 107 8.43 6.49 -1.72
N SER A 108 7.26 6.42 -2.34
CA SER A 108 6.81 5.31 -3.19
C SER A 108 7.61 5.15 -4.49
N ASP A 109 8.24 6.23 -4.97
CA ASP A 109 8.98 6.26 -6.24
C ASP A 109 10.47 5.85 -6.11
N ARG A 110 10.86 5.21 -5.00
CA ARG A 110 12.23 4.73 -4.70
C ARG A 110 12.30 3.20 -4.74
#